data_AF-A0A839EUH6-F1
#
_entry.id   AF-A0A839EUH6-F1
#
_cell.length_a   1.000
_cell.length_b   1.000
_cell.length_c   1.000
_cell.angle_alpha   90.00
_cell.angle_beta   90.00
_cell.angle_gamma   90.00
#
_symmetry.space_group_name_H-M   'P 1'
#
loop_
_entity.id
_entity.type
_entity.pdbx_description
1 polymer ?
#
loop_
_entity_poly.entity_id
_entity_poly.type
_entity_poly.pdbx_seq_one_letter_code
_entity_poly.pdbx_strand_id
1 'polypeptide(L)'
;MTLFILLACLAGVLVGVSRQLNGRLSMSTSPLVASFWNHAVGFAILTVLGFFVGGLLPSGAGNAPWYAYLGGPVGVIFVAAGSWAISRIGAVNTALLIIGGQMVSGVILDFLQSAPASLWASTFGVALILGGMTISRRRGKGAGTPQKADVTLTE
;
A
#
# COMPACT_ATOMS: atom_id res chain seq x y z
N MET A 1 -12.68 -9.59 19.01
CA MET A 1 -12.72 -9.55 17.53
C MET A 1 -12.99 -8.15 17.00
N THR A 2 -13.98 -7.42 17.52
CA THR A 2 -14.28 -6.03 17.13
C THR A 2 -13.08 -5.08 17.23
N LEU A 3 -12.29 -5.12 18.31
CA LEU A 3 -11.11 -4.28 18.47
C LEU A 3 -10.08 -4.50 17.34
N PHE A 4 -9.81 -5.76 16.97
CA PHE A 4 -8.87 -6.07 15.89
C PHE A 4 -9.36 -5.56 14.54
N ILE A 5 -10.67 -5.62 14.28
CA ILE A 5 -11.28 -5.04 13.08
C ILE A 5 -11.05 -3.52 13.05
N LEU A 6 -11.31 -2.82 14.16
CA LEU A 6 -11.09 -1.37 14.25
C LEU A 6 -9.62 -0.98 14.06
N LEU A 7 -8.69 -1.73 14.67
CA LEU A 7 -7.26 -1.52 14.49
C LEU A 7 -6.82 -1.76 13.03
N ALA A 8 -7.35 -2.79 12.37
CA ALA A 8 -7.09 -3.06 10.95
C ALA A 8 -7.64 -1.94 10.04
N CYS A 9 -8.85 -1.44 10.32
CA CYS A 9 -9.42 -0.29 9.63
C CYS A 9 -8.55 0.96 9.80
N LEU A 10 -8.12 1.25 11.03
CA LEU A 10 -7.24 2.37 11.33
C LEU A 10 -5.89 2.24 10.60
N ALA A 11 -5.30 1.05 10.58
CA ALA A 11 -4.08 0.77 9.82
C ALA A 11 -4.29 1.05 8.32
N GLY A 12 -5.44 0.68 7.75
CA GLY A 12 -5.81 0.99 6.38
C GLY A 12 -5.84 2.50 6.09
N VAL A 13 -6.44 3.29 7.00
CA VAL A 13 -6.46 4.75 6.91
C VAL A 13 -5.04 5.33 6.95
N LEU A 14 -4.22 4.90 7.91
CA LEU A 14 -2.84 5.37 8.07
C LEU A 14 -1.97 5.04 6.84
N VAL A 15 -2.12 3.83 6.28
CA VAL A 15 -1.44 3.44 5.05
C VAL A 15 -1.86 4.32 3.87
N GLY A 16 -3.15 4.67 3.75
CA GLY A 16 -3.66 5.59 2.74
C GLY A 16 -3.03 6.98 2.85
N VAL A 17 -3.00 7.55 4.07
CA VAL A 17 -2.39 8.86 4.35
C VAL A 17 -0.89 8.84 4.04
N SER A 18 -0.16 7.85 4.55
CA SER A 18 1.29 7.69 4.30
C SER A 18 1.60 7.64 2.81
N ARG A 19 0.85 6.84 2.03
CA ARG A 19 1.02 6.76 0.57
C ARG A 19 0.77 8.10 -0.12
N GLN A 20 -0.25 8.85 0.30
CA GLN A 20 -0.54 10.16 -0.29
C GLN A 20 0.57 11.17 0.00
N LEU A 21 1.11 11.20 1.22
CA LEU A 21 2.23 12.05 1.60
C LEU A 21 3.49 11.68 0.81
N ASN A 22 3.84 10.39 0.76
CA ASN A 22 5.02 9.90 0.05
C ASN A 22 4.92 10.13 -1.47
N GLY A 23 3.72 9.96 -2.04
CA GLY A 23 3.46 10.28 -3.44
C GLY A 23 3.66 11.76 -3.75
N ARG A 24 3.19 12.67 -2.89
CA ARG A 24 3.41 14.13 -3.04
C ARG A 24 4.90 14.49 -2.92
N LEU A 25 5.61 13.89 -1.97
CA LEU A 25 7.05 14.09 -1.82
C LEU A 25 7.80 13.59 -3.06
N SER A 26 7.39 12.45 -3.61
CA SER A 26 7.97 11.90 -4.85
C SER A 26 7.75 12.79 -6.07
N MET A 27 6.64 13.54 -6.15
CA MET A 27 6.39 14.48 -7.25
C MET A 27 7.31 15.72 -7.20
N SER A 28 7.75 16.11 -6.01
CA SER A 28 8.64 17.27 -5.80
C SER A 28 10.12 16.92 -5.74
N THR A 29 10.44 15.63 -5.59
CA THR A 29 11.83 15.15 -5.42
C THR A 29 12.06 13.90 -6.27
N SER A 30 12.07 12.72 -5.66
CA SER A 30 12.12 11.41 -6.33
C SER A 30 11.48 10.33 -5.46
N PRO A 31 11.10 9.18 -6.03
CA PRO A 31 10.52 8.08 -5.25
C PRO A 31 11.47 7.50 -4.19
N LEU A 32 12.78 7.50 -4.47
CA LEU A 32 13.80 7.05 -3.52
C LEU A 32 13.96 8.05 -2.37
N VAL A 33 13.93 9.35 -2.64
CA VAL A 33 13.97 10.40 -1.60
C VAL A 33 12.73 10.31 -0.70
N ALA A 34 11.54 10.08 -1.28
CA ALA A 34 10.33 9.86 -0.51
C ALA A 34 10.43 8.63 0.40
N SER A 35 10.97 7.51 -0.11
CA SER A 35 11.17 6.29 0.67
C SER A 35 12.21 6.47 1.79
N PHE A 36 13.31 7.17 1.50
CA PHE A 36 14.35 7.48 2.48
C PHE A 36 13.76 8.27 3.66
N TRP A 37 13.07 9.38 3.40
CA TRP A 37 12.49 10.19 4.47
C TRP A 37 11.38 9.46 5.24
N ASN A 38 10.56 8.65 4.55
CA ASN A 38 9.57 7.81 5.22
C ASN A 38 10.21 6.86 6.24
N HIS A 39 11.31 6.20 5.87
CA HIS A 39 12.01 5.27 6.76
C HIS A 39 12.84 5.98 7.81
N ALA A 40 13.51 7.09 7.48
CA ALA A 40 14.32 7.85 8.43
C ALA A 40 13.47 8.45 9.56
N VAL A 41 12.37 9.12 9.22
CA VAL A 41 11.44 9.69 10.21
C VAL A 41 10.75 8.58 11.00
N GLY A 42 10.31 7.51 10.33
CA GLY A 42 9.71 6.35 10.98
C GLY A 42 10.66 5.69 11.99
N PHE A 43 11.94 5.51 11.61
CA PHE A 43 12.97 4.96 12.49
C PHE A 43 13.24 5.86 13.69
N ALA A 44 13.31 7.18 13.50
CA ALA A 44 13.50 8.14 14.59
C ALA A 44 12.33 8.09 15.58
N ILE A 45 11.08 8.12 15.10
CA ILE A 45 9.89 8.04 15.95
C ILE A 45 9.82 6.69 16.67
N LEU A 46 10.08 5.58 15.97
CA LEU A 46 10.10 4.24 16.56
C LEU A 46 11.14 4.13 17.67
N THR A 47 12.33 4.70 17.46
CA THR A 47 13.41 4.70 18.45
C THR A 47 13.01 5.48 19.69
N VAL A 48 12.47 6.69 19.53
CA VAL A 48 11.98 7.51 20.66
C VAL A 48 10.86 6.79 21.42
N LEU A 49 9.89 6.24 20.71
CA LEU A 49 8.80 5.49 21.34
C LEU A 49 9.33 4.26 22.07
N GLY A 50 10.29 3.53 21.49
CA GLY A 50 10.93 2.38 22.10
C GLY A 50 11.71 2.73 23.38
N PHE A 51 12.28 3.94 23.48
CA PHE A 51 12.90 4.42 24.71
C PHE A 51 11.87 4.64 25.84
N PHE A 52 10.68 5.16 25.53
CA PHE A 52 9.65 5.45 26.53
C PHE A 52 8.80 4.22 26.91
N VAL A 53 8.46 3.38 25.93
CA VAL A 53 7.65 2.17 26.14
C VAL A 53 8.52 1.01 26.65
N GLY A 54 9.81 1.01 26.31
CA GLY A 54 10.73 -0.09 26.60
C GLY A 54 10.57 -1.27 25.65
N GLY A 55 11.47 -2.27 25.76
CA GLY A 55 11.37 -3.52 24.99
C GLY A 55 11.78 -3.42 23.51
N LEU A 56 12.43 -2.34 23.09
CA LEU A 56 12.88 -2.16 21.70
C LEU A 56 13.94 -3.22 21.27
N LEU A 57 14.76 -3.68 22.21
CA LEU A 57 15.79 -4.71 22.00
C LEU A 57 15.60 -5.84 23.02
N PRO A 58 14.63 -6.75 22.81
CA PRO A 58 14.44 -7.89 23.69
C PRO A 58 15.62 -8.86 23.56
N SER A 59 15.95 -9.57 24.64
CA SER A 59 17.09 -10.50 24.71
C SER A 59 17.08 -11.60 23.64
N GLY A 60 15.90 -11.95 23.11
CA GLY A 60 15.73 -12.94 22.06
C GLY A 60 15.83 -12.40 20.62
N ALA A 61 16.00 -11.10 20.40
CA ALA A 61 16.01 -10.52 19.05
C ALA A 61 17.07 -11.19 18.16
N GLY A 62 18.31 -11.34 18.65
CA GLY A 62 19.40 -11.96 17.88
C GLY A 62 19.15 -13.43 17.48
N ASN A 63 18.19 -14.10 18.11
CA ASN A 63 17.86 -15.51 17.81
C ASN A 63 16.85 -15.65 16.66
N ALA A 64 16.21 -14.55 16.24
CA ALA A 64 15.29 -14.60 15.12
C ALA A 64 16.04 -14.91 13.81
N PRO A 65 15.43 -15.68 12.87
CA PRO A 65 16.05 -15.98 11.59
C PRO A 65 16.42 -14.70 10.84
N TRP A 66 17.60 -14.67 10.21
CA TRP A 66 18.12 -13.47 9.54
C TRP A 66 17.15 -12.90 8.48
N TYR A 67 16.39 -13.76 7.80
CA TYR A 67 15.42 -13.35 6.78
C TYR A 67 14.23 -12.57 7.36
N ALA A 68 13.91 -12.71 8.66
CA ALA A 68 12.86 -11.93 9.32
C ALA A 68 13.17 -10.42 9.33
N TYR A 69 14.46 -10.06 9.25
CA TYR A 69 14.93 -8.68 9.21
C TYR A 69 14.89 -8.05 7.80
N LEU A 70 14.58 -8.83 6.76
CA LEU A 70 14.45 -8.31 5.39
C LEU A 70 13.19 -7.46 5.18
N GLY A 71 12.29 -7.39 6.17
CA GLY A 71 11.12 -6.52 6.14
C GLY A 71 11.46 -5.04 5.92
N GLY A 72 12.59 -4.56 6.48
CA GLY A 72 13.06 -3.19 6.27
C GLY A 72 13.39 -2.88 4.80
N PRO A 73 14.34 -3.61 4.18
CA PRO A 73 14.64 -3.49 2.75
C PRO A 73 13.41 -3.66 1.84
N VAL A 74 12.54 -4.63 2.12
CA VAL A 74 11.27 -4.82 1.37
C VAL A 74 10.37 -3.58 1.52
N GLY A 75 10.29 -3.00 2.71
CA GLY A 75 9.59 -1.75 2.98
C GLY A 75 10.12 -0.57 2.17
N VAL A 76 11.45 -0.44 2.04
CA VAL A 76 12.10 0.60 1.23
C VAL A 76 11.68 0.50 -0.23
N ILE A 77 11.73 -0.71 -0.81
CA ILE A 77 11.29 -0.96 -2.18
C ILE A 77 9.80 -0.69 -2.33
N PHE A 78 8.99 -1.17 -1.39
CA PHE A 78 7.54 -0.99 -1.40
C PHE A 78 7.14 0.49 -1.41
N VAL A 79 7.72 1.31 -0.53
CA VAL A 79 7.42 2.74 -0.46
C VAL A 79 7.92 3.48 -1.70
N ALA A 80 9.11 3.15 -2.21
CA ALA A 80 9.63 3.76 -3.43
C ALA A 80 8.77 3.43 -4.65
N ALA A 81 8.45 2.15 -4.87
CA ALA A 81 7.60 1.69 -5.97
C ALA A 81 6.18 2.27 -5.86
N GLY A 82 5.61 2.29 -4.66
CA GLY A 82 4.32 2.89 -4.38
C GLY A 82 4.30 4.39 -4.72
N SER A 83 5.29 5.15 -4.24
CA SER A 83 5.38 6.59 -4.48
C SER A 83 5.57 6.91 -5.97
N TRP A 84 6.41 6.13 -6.66
CA TRP A 84 6.58 6.21 -8.11
C TRP A 84 5.26 5.93 -8.84
N ALA A 85 4.55 4.87 -8.49
CA ALA A 85 3.28 4.55 -9.13
C ALA A 85 2.23 5.66 -8.89
N ILE A 86 2.14 6.20 -7.67
CA ILE A 86 1.23 7.30 -7.34
C ILE A 86 1.51 8.52 -8.21
N SER A 87 2.79 8.85 -8.39
CA SER A 87 3.24 9.98 -9.22
C SER A 87 2.86 9.84 -10.71
N ARG A 88 2.61 8.60 -11.18
CA ARG A 88 2.36 8.28 -12.60
C ARG A 88 0.90 8.02 -12.93
N ILE A 89 0.20 7.25 -12.11
CA ILE A 89 -1.16 6.76 -12.39
C ILE A 89 -2.20 7.21 -11.37
N GLY A 90 -1.80 8.02 -10.39
CA GLY A 90 -2.65 8.57 -9.33
C GLY A 90 -2.85 7.62 -8.16
N ALA A 91 -3.15 8.19 -6.99
CA ALA A 91 -3.21 7.47 -5.72
C ALA A 91 -4.24 6.33 -5.69
N VAL A 92 -5.42 6.55 -6.26
CA VAL A 92 -6.52 5.57 -6.28
C VAL A 92 -6.12 4.32 -7.08
N ASN A 93 -5.58 4.49 -8.30
CA ASN A 93 -5.19 3.37 -9.14
C ASN A 93 -4.03 2.57 -8.53
N THR A 94 -3.05 3.27 -7.94
CA THR A 94 -1.95 2.61 -7.23
C THR A 94 -2.44 1.82 -6.03
N ALA A 95 -3.31 2.41 -5.19
CA ALA A 95 -3.86 1.72 -4.03
C ALA A 95 -4.62 0.46 -4.43
N LEU A 96 -5.45 0.54 -5.48
CA LEU A 96 -6.16 -0.58 -6.04
C LEU A 96 -5.21 -1.69 -6.52
N LEU A 97 -4.17 -1.35 -7.29
CA LEU A 97 -3.17 -2.33 -7.77
C LEU A 97 -2.47 -3.03 -6.60
N ILE A 98 -2.05 -2.26 -5.58
CA ILE A 98 -1.37 -2.82 -4.41
C ILE A 98 -2.30 -3.77 -3.65
N ILE A 99 -3.53 -3.36 -3.37
CA ILE A 99 -4.50 -4.21 -2.67
C ILE A 99 -4.77 -5.48 -3.46
N GLY A 100 -4.97 -5.38 -4.78
CA GLY A 100 -5.13 -6.54 -5.66
C GLY A 100 -3.94 -7.50 -5.59
N GLY A 101 -2.72 -6.97 -5.64
CA GLY A 101 -1.49 -7.76 -5.46
C GLY A 101 -1.42 -8.44 -4.09
N GLN A 102 -1.73 -7.72 -3.01
CA GLN A 102 -1.76 -8.27 -1.64
C GLN A 102 -2.76 -9.42 -1.50
N MET A 103 -3.94 -9.29 -2.10
CA MET A 103 -4.97 -10.33 -2.08
C MET A 103 -4.53 -11.60 -2.85
N VAL A 104 -3.97 -11.43 -4.05
CA VAL A 104 -3.44 -12.55 -4.85
C VAL A 104 -2.29 -13.24 -4.12
N SER A 105 -1.33 -12.48 -3.61
CA SER A 105 -0.22 -13.02 -2.82
C SER A 105 -0.70 -13.76 -1.57
N GLY A 106 -1.73 -13.26 -0.88
CA GLY A 106 -2.32 -13.92 0.27
C GLY A 106 -2.82 -15.33 -0.05
N VAL A 107 -3.59 -15.48 -1.13
CA VAL A 107 -4.08 -16.80 -1.57
C VAL A 107 -2.94 -17.74 -1.96
N ILE A 108 -1.90 -17.23 -2.63
CA ILE A 108 -0.72 -18.04 -2.98
C ILE A 108 0.00 -18.53 -1.72
N LEU A 109 0.17 -17.66 -0.72
CA LEU A 109 0.82 -18.02 0.54
C LEU A 109 -0.01 -19.03 1.36
N ASP A 110 -1.34 -18.90 1.34
CA ASP A 110 -2.24 -19.87 1.97
C ASP A 110 -2.12 -21.25 1.31
N PHE A 111 -2.05 -21.28 -0.03
CA PHE A 111 -1.84 -22.52 -0.79
C PHE A 111 -0.50 -23.17 -0.46
N LEU A 112 0.59 -22.40 -0.40
CA LEU A 112 1.92 -22.91 -0.07
C LEU A 112 2.02 -23.44 1.36
N GLN A 113 1.24 -22.88 2.30
CA GLN A 113 1.22 -23.31 3.70
C GLN A 113 0.25 -24.48 3.98
N SER A 114 -0.40 -25.04 2.96
CA SER A 114 -1.42 -26.10 3.11
C SER A 114 -2.50 -25.73 4.13
N ALA A 115 -2.86 -24.45 4.22
CA ALA A 115 -3.86 -24.00 5.18
C ALA A 115 -5.23 -24.64 4.87
N PRO A 116 -5.96 -25.17 5.87
CA PRO A 116 -7.20 -25.92 5.66
C PRO A 116 -8.42 -25.05 5.28
N ALA A 117 -8.22 -23.76 5.02
CA ALA A 117 -9.31 -22.87 4.59
C ALA A 117 -9.81 -23.27 3.20
N SER A 118 -11.10 -23.05 2.91
CA SER A 118 -11.68 -23.34 1.61
C SER A 118 -11.04 -22.45 0.53
N LEU A 119 -9.95 -22.94 -0.07
CA LEU A 119 -9.18 -22.28 -1.12
C LEU A 119 -10.09 -21.73 -2.23
N TRP A 120 -11.21 -22.41 -2.49
CA TRP A 120 -12.20 -21.98 -3.48
C TRP A 120 -12.92 -20.69 -3.06
N ALA A 121 -13.27 -20.53 -1.78
CA ALA A 121 -13.88 -19.29 -1.29
C ALA A 121 -12.89 -18.13 -1.30
N SER A 122 -11.63 -18.35 -0.88
CA SER A 122 -10.59 -17.32 -0.93
C SER A 122 -10.30 -16.90 -2.37
N THR A 123 -10.15 -17.85 -3.29
CA THR A 123 -9.91 -17.58 -4.72
C THR A 123 -11.10 -16.84 -5.34
N PHE A 124 -12.33 -17.24 -5.02
CA PHE A 124 -13.54 -16.58 -5.51
C PHE A 124 -13.67 -15.15 -4.95
N GLY A 125 -13.38 -14.95 -3.67
CA GLY A 125 -13.36 -13.62 -3.05
C GLY A 125 -12.34 -12.69 -3.70
N VAL A 126 -11.12 -13.17 -3.94
CA VAL A 126 -10.09 -12.41 -4.68
C VAL A 126 -10.54 -12.10 -6.11
N ALA A 127 -11.15 -13.05 -6.81
CA ALA A 127 -11.70 -12.81 -8.15
C ALA A 127 -12.77 -11.71 -8.15
N LEU A 128 -13.68 -11.70 -7.17
CA LEU A 128 -14.68 -10.64 -7.01
C LEU A 128 -14.05 -9.27 -6.73
N ILE A 129 -13.04 -9.19 -5.85
CA ILE A 129 -12.33 -7.93 -5.54
C ILE A 129 -11.63 -7.39 -6.79
N LEU A 130 -10.91 -8.25 -7.52
CA LEU A 130 -10.24 -7.87 -8.77
C LEU A 130 -11.26 -7.46 -9.84
N GLY A 131 -12.37 -8.19 -9.97
CA GLY A 131 -13.48 -7.85 -10.85
C GLY A 131 -14.04 -6.45 -10.55
N GLY A 132 -14.41 -6.19 -9.29
CA GLY A 132 -14.90 -4.88 -8.85
C GLY A 132 -13.90 -3.75 -9.11
N MET A 133 -12.61 -4.00 -8.87
CA MET A 133 -11.54 -3.06 -9.17
C MET A 133 -11.46 -2.72 -10.67
N THR A 134 -11.56 -3.72 -11.56
CA THR A 134 -11.50 -3.47 -13.02
C THR A 134 -12.70 -2.65 -13.52
N ILE A 135 -13.89 -2.91 -12.98
CA ILE A 135 -15.11 -2.16 -13.31
C ILE A 135 -15.01 -0.71 -12.84
N SER A 136 -14.54 -0.49 -11.60
CA SER A 136 -14.37 0.86 -11.04
C SER A 136 -13.39 1.71 -11.85
N ARG A 137 -12.28 1.11 -12.32
CA ARG A 137 -11.32 1.80 -13.20
C ARG A 137 -11.90 2.17 -14.57
N ARG A 138 -12.75 1.32 -15.13
CA ARG A 138 -13.40 1.59 -16.43
C ARG A 138 -14.35 2.80 -16.33
N ARG A 139 -15.05 2.96 -15.20
CA ARG A 139 -15.90 4.15 -14.95
C ARG A 139 -15.09 5.44 -14.82
N GLY A 140 -13.92 5.41 -14.18
CA GLY A 140 -13.04 6.57 -14.06
C GLY A 140 -12.46 7.09 -15.39
N LYS A 141 -12.32 6.23 -16.41
CA LYS A 141 -11.89 6.65 -17.77
C LYS A 141 -13.02 7.22 -18.63
N GLY A 142 -14.29 7.02 -18.27
CA GLY A 142 -15.45 7.43 -19.06
C GLY A 142 -15.99 8.85 -18.78
N ALA A 143 -15.50 9.53 -17.74
CA ALA A 143 -16.05 10.80 -17.26
C ALA A 143 -15.22 12.04 -17.66
N GLY A 144 -14.28 11.91 -18.60
CA GLY A 144 -13.28 12.93 -18.91
C GLY A 144 -13.13 13.24 -20.41
N THR A 145 -14.22 13.43 -21.14
CA THR A 145 -14.17 14.14 -22.42
C THR A 145 -14.43 15.63 -22.16
N PRO A 146 -13.44 16.52 -22.31
CA PRO A 146 -13.71 17.95 -22.35
C PRO A 146 -14.59 18.20 -23.58
N GLN A 147 -15.78 18.74 -23.35
CA GLN A 147 -16.58 19.37 -24.39
C GLN A 147 -15.69 20.45 -25.01
N LYS A 148 -15.24 20.23 -26.27
CA LYS A 148 -14.62 21.28 -27.06
C LYS A 148 -15.63 22.43 -27.09
N ALA A 149 -15.31 23.52 -26.40
CA ALA A 149 -16.02 24.77 -26.61
C ALA A 149 -15.76 25.16 -28.07
N ASP A 150 -16.80 24.98 -28.86
CA ASP A 150 -16.92 25.47 -30.21
C ASP A 150 -16.86 27.01 -30.14
N VAL A 151 -15.64 27.56 -30.24
CA VAL A 151 -15.46 28.99 -30.51
C VAL A 151 -15.54 29.15 -32.03
N THR A 152 -16.75 28.95 -32.53
CA THR A 152 -17.20 29.46 -33.82
C THR A 152 -18.22 30.56 -33.50
N LEU A 153 -17.71 31.76 -33.26
CA LEU A 153 -18.44 33.02 -33.43
C LEU A 153 -17.39 33.95 -34.06
N THR A 154 -17.43 34.22 -35.37
CA THR A 154 -18.14 35.39 -35.92
C THR A 154 -17.87 36.60 -35.01
N GLU A 155 -16.94 37.50 -35.31
CA GLU A 155 -16.72 38.28 -36.55
C GLU A 155 -15.26 38.73 -36.65
#